data_AF-A0A9Q1D6T1-F1
#
_entry.id   AF-A0A9Q1D6T1-F1
#
_cell.length_a   1.000
_cell.length_b   1.000
_cell.length_c   1.000
_cell.angle_alpha   90.00
_cell.angle_beta   90.00
_cell.angle_gamma   90.00
#
_symmetry.space_group_name_H-M   'P 1'
#
loop_
_entity.id
_entity.type
_entity.pdbx_description
1 polymer ?
#
loop_
_entity_poly.entity_id
_entity_poly.type
_entity_poly.pdbx_seq_one_letter_code
_entity_poly.pdbx_strand_id
1 'polypeptide(L)'
;MASSEGKQELRLADWMASLPEHMHSTPLTNLAIPGSHDSFSFHVDEASPVGPEQPDGVQSFVSVFGTVAKKLMRKWLATQSMDFSAQLEAGVRFFDLRISTKPRDPQNQLYFAHGLFSATVREGLEQVSAFLASHAREVVFLDFNHFYGLQNLHHEGLVAMLREVFGDRLCPALFAQEVTLRYLWERELQVLVFYHHPVALDVPFLWPGQMMPAPWANTPDPEKLLQFLQASVSERRQQGNFFVSQMVLTPKASTVMKGVASGLRETITERALPGMMQWVKAQRPGEGGVNIVMADFVELGDFISTVITLNYLLEEDTAWGKHSLRAPLS
;
A
#
# COMPACT_ATOMS: atom_id res chain seq x y z
N MET A 1 21.45 -32.90 20.96
CA MET A 1 20.25 -32.24 21.50
C MET A 1 20.29 -30.81 21.02
N ALA A 2 19.73 -30.55 19.84
CA ALA A 2 19.62 -29.20 19.29
C ALA A 2 18.24 -28.67 19.68
N SER A 3 18.22 -27.51 20.32
CA SER A 3 17.02 -26.82 20.76
C SER A 3 16.14 -26.49 19.57
N SER A 4 14.88 -26.91 19.67
CA SER A 4 13.78 -26.40 18.85
C SER A 4 13.58 -24.91 19.17
N GLU A 5 14.23 -24.03 18.42
CA GLU A 5 13.72 -22.67 18.29
C GLU A 5 12.40 -22.76 17.54
N GLY A 6 11.30 -22.67 18.29
CA GLY A 6 9.97 -22.64 17.72
C GLY A 6 9.88 -21.47 16.76
N LYS A 7 9.46 -21.73 15.51
CA LYS A 7 9.00 -20.67 14.62
C LYS A 7 7.96 -19.85 15.40
N GLN A 8 8.29 -18.62 15.79
CA GLN A 8 7.30 -17.71 16.33
C GLN A 8 6.20 -17.59 15.27
N GLU A 9 4.98 -17.94 15.66
CA GLU A 9 3.82 -17.76 14.81
C GLU A 9 3.61 -16.26 14.61
N LEU A 10 3.61 -15.80 13.36
CA LEU A 10 3.43 -14.39 13.02
C LEU A 10 2.03 -13.96 13.46
N ARG A 11 1.96 -13.05 14.42
CA ARG A 11 0.71 -12.37 14.79
C ARG A 11 0.42 -11.28 13.77
N LEU A 12 -0.22 -11.65 12.67
CA LEU A 12 -0.41 -10.77 11.51
C LEU A 12 -1.12 -9.44 11.87
N ALA A 13 -2.17 -9.49 12.70
CA ALA A 13 -2.88 -8.29 13.13
C ALA A 13 -2.05 -7.38 14.06
N ASP A 14 -0.99 -7.89 14.69
CA ASP A 14 -0.15 -7.16 15.67
C ASP A 14 1.34 -7.27 15.30
N TRP A 15 1.66 -7.32 14.01
CA TRP A 15 3.01 -7.70 13.59
C TRP A 15 4.03 -6.60 13.91
N MET A 16 3.66 -5.31 13.83
CA MET A 16 4.56 -4.21 14.20
C MET A 16 4.85 -4.24 15.69
N ALA A 17 3.83 -4.49 16.52
CA ALA A 17 3.98 -4.68 17.96
C ALA A 17 4.81 -5.92 18.33
N SER A 18 4.86 -6.92 17.43
CA SER A 18 5.59 -8.17 17.60
C SER A 18 7.03 -8.13 17.09
N LEU A 19 7.44 -7.04 16.44
CA LEU A 19 8.83 -6.87 16.04
C LEU A 19 9.76 -6.86 17.27
N PRO A 20 11.02 -7.33 17.14
CA PRO A 20 12.03 -7.22 18.18
C PRO A 20 12.24 -5.77 18.67
N GLU A 21 12.54 -5.59 19.96
CA GLU A 21 12.65 -4.25 20.59
C GLU A 21 13.68 -3.33 19.89
N HIS A 22 14.78 -3.88 19.41
CA HIS A 22 15.80 -3.11 18.70
C HIS A 22 15.27 -2.49 17.40
N MET A 23 14.27 -3.12 16.75
CA MET A 23 13.63 -2.58 15.55
C MET A 23 12.63 -1.47 15.85
N HIS A 24 12.16 -1.33 17.10
CA HIS A 24 11.21 -0.27 17.44
C HIS A 24 11.83 1.12 17.27
N SER A 25 13.16 1.22 17.33
CA SER A 25 13.92 2.45 17.10
C SER A 25 14.45 2.57 15.66
N THR A 26 14.16 1.59 14.80
CA THR A 26 14.52 1.66 13.37
C THR A 26 13.55 2.63 12.67
N PRO A 27 14.05 3.54 11.80
CA PRO A 27 13.19 4.38 10.99
C PRO A 27 12.17 3.54 10.22
N LEU A 28 10.91 3.98 10.14
CA LEU A 28 9.88 3.25 9.41
C LEU A 28 10.19 3.13 7.92
N THR A 29 10.99 4.05 7.37
CA THR A 29 11.54 3.93 6.00
C THR A 29 12.40 2.66 5.84
N ASN A 30 12.95 2.11 6.92
CA ASN A 30 13.85 0.96 6.87
C ASN A 30 13.14 -0.36 7.20
N LEU A 31 11.83 -0.34 7.45
CA LEU A 31 11.02 -1.56 7.63
C LEU A 31 10.41 -2.00 6.30
N ALA A 32 10.26 -3.31 6.11
CA ALA A 32 9.45 -3.89 5.05
C ALA A 32 7.97 -3.91 5.46
N ILE A 33 7.10 -3.25 4.69
CA ILE A 33 5.70 -3.03 5.03
C ILE A 33 4.82 -3.53 3.87
N PRO A 34 3.89 -4.47 4.11
CA PRO A 34 2.95 -4.92 3.09
C PRO A 34 1.90 -3.84 2.80
N GLY A 35 1.69 -3.56 1.51
CA GLY A 35 0.71 -2.62 1.02
C GLY A 35 -0.22 -3.22 -0.04
N SER A 36 -1.43 -2.67 -0.15
CA SER A 36 -2.37 -3.03 -1.22
C SER A 36 -2.50 -1.88 -2.22
N HIS A 37 -2.52 -2.23 -3.51
CA HIS A 37 -2.73 -1.29 -4.61
C HIS A 37 -4.22 -1.08 -4.87
N ASP A 38 -4.62 0.17 -5.14
CA ASP A 38 -6.01 0.55 -5.36
C ASP A 38 -6.93 -0.09 -4.30
N SER A 39 -6.53 0.05 -3.03
CA SER A 39 -6.91 -0.84 -1.92
C SER A 39 -8.42 -1.02 -1.73
N PHE A 40 -9.18 0.00 -2.14
CA PHE A 40 -10.63 0.11 -1.99
C PHE A 40 -11.40 -0.29 -3.24
N SER A 41 -10.81 -1.03 -4.19
CA SER A 41 -11.52 -1.49 -5.40
C SER A 41 -12.27 -2.82 -5.23
N PHE A 42 -12.43 -3.33 -4.00
CA PHE A 42 -13.03 -4.64 -3.71
C PHE A 42 -14.56 -4.70 -3.92
N HIS A 43 -15.28 -3.63 -3.57
CA HIS A 43 -16.72 -3.52 -3.77
C HIS A 43 -16.99 -2.52 -4.89
N VAL A 44 -17.50 -3.00 -6.01
CA VAL A 44 -17.77 -2.16 -7.19
C VAL A 44 -19.27 -2.04 -7.34
N ASP A 45 -19.83 -0.83 -7.20
CA ASP A 45 -21.25 -0.60 -7.38
C ASP A 45 -21.64 -0.71 -8.88
N GLU A 46 -22.49 -1.70 -9.19
CA GLU A 46 -22.99 -1.97 -10.54
C GLU A 46 -23.86 -0.84 -11.11
N ALA A 47 -24.45 -0.01 -10.26
CA ALA A 47 -25.30 1.10 -10.67
C ALA A 47 -24.50 2.36 -11.03
N SER A 48 -23.26 2.48 -10.55
CA SER A 48 -22.49 3.72 -10.65
C SER A 48 -21.89 3.94 -12.06
N PRO A 49 -21.83 5.20 -12.54
CA PRO A 49 -21.22 5.53 -13.83
C PRO A 49 -19.70 5.31 -13.80
N VAL A 50 -19.08 5.18 -14.97
CA VAL A 50 -17.62 5.20 -15.09
C VAL A 50 -17.13 6.62 -14.78
N GLY A 51 -16.09 6.74 -13.94
CA GLY A 51 -15.51 8.04 -13.61
C GLY A 51 -14.91 8.73 -14.85
N PRO A 52 -15.06 10.05 -15.01
CA PRO A 52 -14.66 10.77 -16.22
C PRO A 52 -13.14 10.90 -16.43
N GLU A 53 -12.32 10.62 -15.41
CA GLU A 53 -10.87 10.78 -15.43
C GLU A 53 -10.19 9.51 -14.94
N GLN A 54 -10.09 8.51 -15.81
CA GLN A 54 -9.49 7.22 -15.46
C GLN A 54 -8.19 6.99 -16.25
N PRO A 55 -7.22 6.22 -15.71
CA PRO A 55 -5.99 5.90 -16.42
C PRO A 55 -6.27 5.27 -17.80
N ASP A 56 -5.33 5.43 -18.75
CA ASP A 56 -5.48 4.97 -20.14
C ASP A 56 -5.90 3.50 -20.28
N GLY A 57 -5.49 2.64 -19.35
CA GLY A 57 -5.91 1.23 -19.31
C GLY A 57 -7.41 1.05 -19.10
N VAL A 58 -8.03 1.89 -18.26
CA VAL A 58 -9.47 1.90 -18.00
C VAL A 58 -10.24 2.52 -19.16
N GLN A 59 -9.74 3.63 -19.73
CA GLN A 59 -10.36 4.24 -20.92
C GLN A 59 -10.34 3.29 -22.12
N SER A 60 -9.21 2.60 -22.32
CA SER A 60 -9.08 1.56 -23.33
C SER A 60 -10.10 0.44 -23.11
N PHE A 61 -10.36 0.05 -21.86
CA PHE A 61 -11.38 -0.95 -21.54
C PHE A 61 -12.79 -0.49 -21.92
N VAL A 62 -13.17 0.73 -21.53
CA VAL A 62 -14.47 1.33 -21.88
C VAL A 62 -14.65 1.40 -23.40
N SER A 63 -13.59 1.74 -24.14
CA SER A 63 -13.63 1.78 -25.61
C SER A 63 -13.75 0.40 -26.27
N VAL A 64 -13.20 -0.65 -25.68
CA VAL A 64 -13.20 -2.02 -26.26
C VAL A 64 -14.53 -2.72 -26.02
N PHE A 65 -15.14 -2.52 -24.86
CA PHE A 65 -16.29 -3.29 -24.42
C PHE A 65 -17.63 -2.54 -24.59
N GLY A 66 -17.60 -1.22 -24.78
CA GLY A 66 -18.83 -0.42 -24.92
C GLY A 66 -19.79 -0.68 -23.76
N THR A 67 -21.08 -0.87 -24.06
CA THR A 67 -22.12 -1.18 -23.06
C THR A 67 -22.14 -2.66 -22.59
N VAL A 68 -21.30 -3.53 -23.16
CA VAL A 68 -21.23 -4.98 -22.91
C VAL A 68 -19.99 -5.29 -22.07
N ALA A 69 -19.98 -5.71 -20.81
CA ALA A 69 -20.98 -5.89 -19.77
C ALA A 69 -20.29 -5.48 -18.47
N LYS A 70 -20.96 -4.73 -17.59
CA LYS A 70 -20.40 -4.23 -16.31
C LYS A 70 -19.74 -5.32 -15.44
N LYS A 71 -20.19 -6.56 -15.57
CA LYS A 71 -19.63 -7.74 -14.87
C LYS A 71 -18.20 -8.08 -15.32
N LEU A 72 -17.84 -7.84 -16.59
CA LEU A 72 -16.48 -7.98 -17.09
C LEU A 72 -15.59 -6.84 -16.59
N MET A 73 -16.11 -5.60 -16.58
CA MET A 73 -15.39 -4.46 -16.02
C MET A 73 -15.00 -4.71 -14.56
N ARG A 74 -15.91 -5.21 -13.72
CA ARG A 74 -15.60 -5.54 -12.32
C ARG A 74 -14.41 -6.50 -12.21
N LYS A 75 -14.39 -7.59 -12.97
CA LYS A 75 -13.31 -8.60 -12.91
C LYS A 75 -11.93 -8.06 -13.30
N TRP A 76 -11.91 -7.00 -14.10
CA TRP A 76 -10.66 -6.41 -14.62
C TRP A 76 -10.21 -5.15 -13.88
N LEU A 77 -11.12 -4.48 -13.17
CA LEU A 77 -10.83 -3.26 -12.41
C LEU A 77 -10.64 -3.50 -10.91
N ALA A 78 -11.22 -4.58 -10.37
CA ALA A 78 -10.95 -4.99 -9.01
C ALA A 78 -9.48 -5.44 -8.88
N THR A 79 -8.78 -4.83 -7.93
CA THR A 79 -7.40 -5.15 -7.57
C THR A 79 -7.30 -5.87 -6.24
N GLN A 80 -8.35 -5.86 -5.42
CA GLN A 80 -8.40 -6.57 -4.14
C GLN A 80 -9.70 -7.38 -4.03
N SER A 81 -9.66 -8.47 -3.26
CA SER A 81 -10.87 -9.25 -2.91
C SER A 81 -11.30 -9.10 -1.44
N MET A 82 -10.41 -8.55 -0.61
CA MET A 82 -10.62 -8.33 0.82
C MET A 82 -11.08 -6.89 1.10
N ASP A 83 -11.93 -6.71 2.11
CA ASP A 83 -12.25 -5.39 2.67
C ASP A 83 -11.13 -4.88 3.60
N PHE A 84 -11.31 -3.70 4.21
CA PHE A 84 -10.27 -3.03 5.00
C PHE A 84 -9.93 -3.79 6.26
N SER A 85 -10.96 -4.14 7.01
CA SER A 85 -10.80 -4.93 8.22
C SER A 85 -10.04 -6.21 7.91
N ALA A 86 -10.42 -6.95 6.87
CA ALA A 86 -9.74 -8.19 6.51
C ALA A 86 -8.30 -7.97 6.04
N GLN A 87 -8.00 -6.91 5.28
CA GLN A 87 -6.63 -6.57 4.89
C GLN A 87 -5.77 -6.19 6.11
N LEU A 88 -6.30 -5.40 7.04
CA LEU A 88 -5.63 -5.00 8.28
C LEU A 88 -5.34 -6.19 9.18
N GLU A 89 -6.32 -7.06 9.40
CA GLU A 89 -6.18 -8.31 10.17
C GLU A 89 -5.15 -9.26 9.54
N ALA A 90 -5.07 -9.28 8.21
CA ALA A 90 -4.07 -10.07 7.49
C ALA A 90 -2.65 -9.47 7.53
N GLY A 91 -2.50 -8.21 8.00
CA GLY A 91 -1.21 -7.56 8.24
C GLY A 91 -0.86 -6.42 7.29
N VAL A 92 -1.73 -6.05 6.35
CA VAL A 92 -1.55 -4.87 5.49
C VAL A 92 -1.52 -3.59 6.33
N ARG A 93 -0.56 -2.70 6.07
CA ARG A 93 -0.43 -1.41 6.78
C ARG A 93 -0.32 -0.22 5.85
N PHE A 94 -0.17 -0.43 4.54
CA PHE A 94 -0.17 0.64 3.55
C PHE A 94 -1.35 0.48 2.58
N PHE A 95 -2.05 1.58 2.34
CA PHE A 95 -3.19 1.62 1.43
C PHE A 95 -3.02 2.72 0.39
N ASP A 96 -3.04 2.35 -0.89
CA ASP A 96 -3.10 3.27 -2.04
C ASP A 96 -4.56 3.67 -2.31
N LEU A 97 -4.85 4.95 -2.10
CA LEU A 97 -6.19 5.52 -2.07
C LEU A 97 -6.40 6.46 -3.25
N ARG A 98 -7.47 6.20 -3.98
CA ARG A 98 -7.95 7.05 -5.06
C ARG A 98 -9.34 7.53 -4.77
N ILE A 99 -9.52 8.85 -4.71
CA ILE A 99 -10.76 9.49 -4.25
C ILE A 99 -11.47 10.13 -5.43
N SER A 100 -12.80 9.99 -5.46
CA SER A 100 -13.62 10.64 -6.46
C SER A 100 -14.95 11.10 -5.91
N THR A 101 -15.50 12.15 -6.50
CA THR A 101 -16.91 12.53 -6.35
C THR A 101 -17.76 11.81 -7.39
N LYS A 102 -18.95 11.35 -7.02
CA LYS A 102 -19.91 10.78 -7.97
C LYS A 102 -20.64 11.89 -8.74
N PRO A 103 -20.72 11.82 -10.09
CA PRO A 103 -21.52 12.76 -10.85
C PRO A 103 -22.99 12.75 -10.40
N ARG A 104 -23.54 13.93 -10.12
CA ARG A 104 -24.95 14.12 -9.68
C ARG A 104 -25.30 13.45 -8.36
N ASP A 105 -24.31 13.15 -7.52
CA ASP A 105 -24.56 12.73 -6.15
C ASP A 105 -25.19 13.90 -5.36
N PRO A 106 -26.45 13.79 -4.90
CA PRO A 106 -27.11 14.86 -4.17
C PRO A 106 -26.50 15.07 -2.77
N GLN A 107 -25.77 14.09 -2.23
CA GLN A 107 -25.07 14.21 -0.95
C GLN A 107 -23.64 14.73 -1.10
N ASN A 108 -23.12 14.83 -2.33
CA ASN A 108 -21.77 15.28 -2.64
C ASN A 108 -20.68 14.56 -1.80
N GLN A 109 -20.85 13.24 -1.65
CA GLN A 109 -19.96 12.40 -0.87
C GLN A 109 -18.66 12.09 -1.62
N LEU A 110 -17.64 11.72 -0.85
CA LEU A 110 -16.39 11.21 -1.35
C LEU A 110 -16.43 9.68 -1.34
N TYR A 111 -15.98 9.10 -2.44
CA TYR A 111 -15.90 7.67 -2.65
C TYR A 111 -14.49 7.27 -3.01
N PHE A 112 -14.11 6.05 -2.63
CA PHE A 112 -12.96 5.43 -3.26
C PHE A 112 -13.30 4.99 -4.69
N ALA A 113 -12.34 5.08 -5.61
CA ALA A 113 -12.58 4.78 -7.01
C ALA A 113 -11.35 4.27 -7.77
N HIS A 114 -11.54 3.18 -8.53
CA HIS A 114 -10.60 2.70 -9.56
C HIS A 114 -11.39 2.24 -10.79
N GLY A 115 -11.59 3.14 -11.76
CA GLY A 115 -12.51 2.97 -12.88
C GLY A 115 -13.99 3.06 -12.50
N LEU A 116 -14.35 2.45 -11.39
CA LEU A 116 -15.70 2.38 -10.81
C LEU A 116 -15.66 2.79 -9.34
N PHE A 117 -16.81 3.21 -8.82
CA PHE A 117 -16.95 3.69 -7.45
C PHE A 117 -17.14 2.53 -6.46
N SER A 118 -16.56 2.68 -5.28
CA SER A 118 -16.67 1.75 -4.16
C SER A 118 -17.39 2.36 -2.94
N ALA A 119 -17.03 1.91 -1.74
CA ALA A 119 -17.47 2.43 -0.46
C ALA A 119 -17.16 3.93 -0.32
N THR A 120 -17.87 4.59 0.59
CA THR A 120 -17.57 5.98 0.92
C THR A 120 -16.22 6.07 1.61
N VAL A 121 -15.55 7.22 1.48
CA VAL A 121 -14.26 7.45 2.17
C VAL A 121 -14.43 7.32 3.67
N ARG A 122 -15.52 7.87 4.22
CA ARG A 122 -15.82 7.80 5.66
C ARG A 122 -15.87 6.37 6.18
N GLU A 123 -16.64 5.49 5.53
CA GLU A 123 -16.75 4.09 5.96
C GLU A 123 -15.38 3.39 6.01
N GLY A 124 -14.52 3.66 5.03
CA GLY A 124 -13.16 3.11 5.02
C GLY A 124 -12.28 3.62 6.16
N LEU A 125 -12.30 4.93 6.41
CA LEU A 125 -11.52 5.53 7.49
C LEU A 125 -12.01 5.06 8.87
N GLU A 126 -13.33 4.89 9.04
CA GLU A 126 -13.92 4.37 10.28
C GLU A 126 -13.51 2.90 10.55
N GLN A 127 -13.41 2.06 9.51
CA GLN A 127 -12.87 0.70 9.64
C GLN A 127 -11.40 0.71 10.10
N VAL A 128 -10.57 1.57 9.51
CA VAL A 128 -9.17 1.74 9.94
C VAL A 128 -9.10 2.22 11.40
N SER A 129 -9.92 3.19 11.78
CA SER A 129 -9.95 3.72 13.15
C SER A 129 -10.36 2.65 14.18
N ALA A 130 -11.37 1.83 13.86
CA ALA A 130 -11.82 0.72 14.68
C ALA A 130 -10.73 -0.35 14.89
N PHE A 131 -10.01 -0.72 13.82
CA PHE A 131 -8.86 -1.61 13.90
C PHE A 131 -7.78 -1.02 14.82
N LEU A 132 -7.36 0.22 14.59
CA LEU A 132 -6.31 0.87 15.39
C LEU A 132 -6.69 1.01 16.87
N ALA A 133 -7.99 1.09 17.19
CA ALA A 133 -8.47 1.11 18.58
C ALA A 133 -8.28 -0.24 19.29
N SER A 134 -8.33 -1.35 18.54
CA SER A 134 -8.07 -2.70 19.06
C SER A 134 -6.58 -3.07 19.03
N HIS A 135 -5.79 -2.39 18.19
CA HIS A 135 -4.39 -2.66 17.92
C HIS A 135 -3.51 -1.41 18.14
N ALA A 136 -3.41 -0.97 19.40
CA ALA A 136 -2.81 0.33 19.79
C ALA A 136 -1.32 0.53 19.37
N ARG A 137 -0.61 -0.55 19.03
CA ARG A 137 0.80 -0.52 18.59
C ARG A 137 0.98 -0.75 17.09
N GLU A 138 -0.09 -0.80 16.34
CA GLU A 138 -0.03 -0.84 14.89
C GLU A 138 -0.12 0.57 14.29
N VAL A 139 0.51 0.76 13.14
CA VAL A 139 0.62 2.04 12.43
C VAL A 139 0.19 1.86 10.99
N VAL A 140 -0.70 2.72 10.49
CA VAL A 140 -1.25 2.66 9.14
C VAL A 140 -0.81 3.86 8.31
N PHE A 141 -0.50 3.59 7.04
CA PHE A 141 -0.14 4.54 6.02
C PHE A 141 -1.31 4.68 5.04
N LEU A 142 -1.88 5.87 4.95
CA LEU A 142 -2.95 6.21 4.03
C LEU A 142 -2.38 7.09 2.93
N ASP A 143 -2.21 6.56 1.73
CA ASP A 143 -1.71 7.31 0.58
C ASP A 143 -2.85 7.78 -0.31
N PHE A 144 -3.29 9.02 -0.11
CA PHE A 144 -4.25 9.70 -0.99
C PHE A 144 -3.54 10.15 -2.27
N ASN A 145 -3.32 9.18 -3.15
CA ASN A 145 -2.45 9.26 -4.31
C ASN A 145 -3.12 9.99 -5.49
N HIS A 146 -4.42 9.74 -5.72
CA HIS A 146 -5.18 10.36 -6.81
C HIS A 146 -6.52 10.96 -6.35
N PHE A 147 -6.88 12.09 -6.95
CA PHE A 147 -8.15 12.78 -6.73
C PHE A 147 -8.82 13.06 -8.08
N TYR A 148 -10.03 12.54 -8.28
CA TYR A 148 -10.77 12.65 -9.54
C TYR A 148 -12.05 13.49 -9.36
N GLY A 149 -12.09 14.65 -10.01
CA GLY A 149 -13.23 15.58 -9.92
C GLY A 149 -13.37 16.29 -8.57
N LEU A 150 -12.36 16.25 -7.69
CA LEU A 150 -12.38 17.00 -6.44
C LEU A 150 -12.15 18.49 -6.69
N GLN A 151 -12.74 19.30 -5.81
CA GLN A 151 -12.61 20.76 -5.76
C GLN A 151 -12.07 21.13 -4.37
N ASN A 152 -11.67 22.38 -4.17
CA ASN A 152 -11.11 22.83 -2.88
C ASN A 152 -12.00 22.49 -1.68
N LEU A 153 -13.32 22.68 -1.80
CA LEU A 153 -14.28 22.33 -0.74
C LEU A 153 -14.28 20.82 -0.41
N HIS A 154 -14.05 19.96 -1.41
CA HIS A 154 -13.93 18.52 -1.21
C HIS A 154 -12.65 18.16 -0.44
N HIS A 155 -11.53 18.84 -0.74
CA HIS A 155 -10.29 18.68 0.00
C HIS A 155 -10.45 19.14 1.46
N GLU A 156 -11.07 20.30 1.68
CA GLU A 156 -11.39 20.81 3.03
C GLU A 156 -12.25 19.81 3.82
N GLY A 157 -13.30 19.27 3.18
CA GLY A 157 -14.16 18.25 3.78
C GLY A 157 -13.43 16.95 4.12
N LEU A 158 -12.53 16.49 3.24
CA LEU A 158 -11.71 15.31 3.49
C LEU A 158 -10.73 15.52 4.65
N VAL A 159 -10.10 16.70 4.72
CA VAL A 159 -9.21 17.06 5.84
C VAL A 159 -9.98 17.11 7.16
N ALA A 160 -11.18 17.69 7.17
CA ALA A 160 -12.04 17.70 8.35
C ALA A 160 -12.44 16.27 8.77
N MET A 161 -12.80 15.42 7.81
CA MET A 161 -13.13 14.01 8.05
C MET A 161 -11.94 13.23 8.65
N LEU A 162 -10.73 13.42 8.14
CA LEU A 162 -9.52 12.79 8.69
C LEU A 162 -9.29 13.18 10.16
N ARG A 163 -9.45 14.48 10.48
CA ARG A 163 -9.36 14.97 11.87
C ARG A 163 -10.42 14.38 12.77
N GLU A 164 -11.66 14.30 12.29
CA GLU A 164 -12.80 13.75 13.04
C GLU A 164 -12.60 12.27 13.36
N VAL A 165 -12.15 11.47 12.38
CA VAL A 165 -12.06 10.01 12.51
C VAL A 165 -10.83 9.56 13.30
N PHE A 166 -9.68 10.22 13.13
CA PHE A 166 -8.42 9.78 13.74
C PHE A 166 -7.96 10.64 14.91
N GLY A 167 -8.39 11.89 14.99
CA GLY A 167 -8.04 12.81 16.08
C GLY A 167 -6.53 12.87 16.32
N ASP A 168 -6.14 12.66 17.58
CA ASP A 168 -4.75 12.74 18.03
C ASP A 168 -3.86 11.59 17.52
N ARG A 169 -4.42 10.57 16.85
CA ARG A 169 -3.63 9.49 16.23
C ARG A 169 -2.92 9.92 14.95
N LEU A 170 -3.23 11.10 14.42
CA LEU A 170 -2.63 11.63 13.19
C LEU A 170 -1.19 12.09 13.43
N CYS A 171 -0.24 11.46 12.73
CA CYS A 171 1.16 11.81 12.80
C CYS A 171 1.45 13.09 11.99
N PRO A 172 2.02 14.15 12.59
CA PRO A 172 2.42 15.36 11.87
C PRO A 172 3.47 15.02 10.79
N ALA A 173 3.52 15.81 9.71
CA ALA A 173 4.58 15.71 8.73
C ALA A 173 5.92 16.14 9.36
N LEU A 174 6.91 15.24 9.32
CA LEU A 174 8.26 15.46 9.83
C LEU A 174 9.28 14.71 8.96
N PHE A 175 10.57 14.79 9.27
CA PHE A 175 11.58 14.09 8.47
C PHE A 175 11.38 12.57 8.55
N ALA A 176 11.20 11.89 7.41
CA ALA A 176 10.84 10.47 7.37
C ALA A 176 11.82 9.56 8.17
N GLN A 177 13.09 9.94 8.25
CA GLN A 177 14.12 9.23 9.02
C GLN A 177 13.96 9.32 10.55
N GLU A 178 13.20 10.29 11.05
CA GLU A 178 12.93 10.44 12.49
C GLU A 178 11.71 9.64 12.95
N VAL A 179 10.87 9.17 12.02
CA VAL A 179 9.68 8.38 12.35
C VAL A 179 10.09 6.94 12.64
N THR A 180 9.91 6.52 13.89
CA THR A 180 10.14 5.13 14.34
C THR A 180 8.87 4.60 15.02
N LEU A 181 8.72 3.28 15.17
CA LEU A 181 7.61 2.71 15.92
C LEU A 181 7.57 3.24 17.36
N ARG A 182 8.73 3.33 18.02
CA ARG A 182 8.88 3.88 19.37
C ARG A 182 8.40 5.33 19.44
N TYR A 183 8.85 6.18 18.51
CA TYR A 183 8.46 7.58 18.46
C TYR A 183 6.93 7.74 18.40
N LEU A 184 6.28 6.93 17.56
CA LEU A 184 4.84 6.96 17.36
C LEU A 184 4.09 6.47 18.59
N TRP A 185 4.47 5.34 19.16
CA TRP A 185 3.80 4.76 20.34
C TRP A 185 3.92 5.63 21.58
N GLU A 186 5.08 6.24 21.82
CA GLU A 186 5.28 7.17 22.94
C GLU A 186 4.39 8.43 22.87
N ARG A 187 3.85 8.73 21.68
CA ARG A 187 2.99 9.88 21.40
C ARG A 187 1.57 9.48 21.03
N GLU A 188 1.23 8.19 21.14
CA GLU A 188 -0.09 7.64 20.77
C GLU A 188 -0.49 7.93 19.31
N LEU A 189 0.51 8.08 18.42
CA LEU A 189 0.33 8.28 16.99
C LEU A 189 0.21 6.92 16.28
N GLN A 190 -0.71 6.82 15.31
CA GLN A 190 -0.95 5.58 14.57
C GLN A 190 -1.19 5.77 13.07
N VAL A 191 -1.40 7.00 12.57
CA VAL A 191 -1.80 7.22 11.17
C VAL A 191 -0.88 8.23 10.50
N LEU A 192 -0.21 7.80 9.42
CA LEU A 192 0.50 8.70 8.51
C LEU A 192 -0.34 8.90 7.26
N VAL A 193 -0.61 10.15 6.91
CA VAL A 193 -1.46 10.50 5.76
C VAL A 193 -0.61 11.17 4.69
N PHE A 194 -0.38 10.51 3.57
CA PHE A 194 0.25 11.07 2.38
C PHE A 194 -0.81 11.65 1.46
N TYR A 195 -0.58 12.85 0.95
CA TYR A 195 -1.61 13.61 0.25
C TYR A 195 -1.04 14.30 -0.99
N HIS A 196 -1.47 13.84 -2.17
CA HIS A 196 -0.96 14.28 -3.47
C HIS A 196 -1.69 15.53 -4.00
N HIS A 197 -1.76 16.58 -3.18
CA HIS A 197 -2.35 17.88 -3.54
C HIS A 197 -1.69 19.01 -2.74
N PRO A 198 -1.56 20.25 -3.26
CA PRO A 198 -0.88 21.36 -2.58
C PRO A 198 -1.37 21.68 -1.16
N VAL A 199 -2.62 21.33 -0.82
CA VAL A 199 -3.17 21.46 0.54
C VAL A 199 -2.32 20.75 1.61
N ALA A 200 -1.52 19.75 1.22
CA ALA A 200 -0.58 19.08 2.12
C ALA A 200 0.48 20.02 2.71
N LEU A 201 0.78 21.13 2.02
CA LEU A 201 1.74 22.12 2.50
C LEU A 201 1.15 23.02 3.62
N ASP A 202 -0.17 23.09 3.71
CA ASP A 202 -0.88 23.99 4.64
C ASP A 202 -1.44 23.24 5.87
N VAL A 203 -1.55 21.91 5.80
CA VAL A 203 -2.15 21.08 6.86
C VAL A 203 -1.07 20.25 7.56
N PRO A 204 -0.78 20.49 8.86
CA PRO A 204 0.39 19.92 9.53
C PRO A 204 0.51 18.39 9.57
N PHE A 205 -0.60 17.64 9.50
CA PHE A 205 -0.58 16.17 9.51
C PHE A 205 -0.62 15.53 8.13
N LEU A 206 -0.72 16.33 7.07
CA LEU A 206 -0.64 15.82 5.71
C LEU A 206 0.82 15.82 5.27
N TRP A 207 1.33 14.65 4.97
CA TRP A 207 2.63 14.45 4.39
C TRP A 207 2.53 14.75 2.89
N PRO A 208 3.34 15.67 2.34
CA PRO A 208 3.40 15.89 0.90
C PRO A 208 3.69 14.59 0.16
N GLY A 209 2.94 14.30 -0.91
CA GLY A 209 3.07 13.06 -1.67
C GLY A 209 4.49 12.76 -2.19
N GLN A 210 5.33 13.80 -2.37
CA GLN A 210 6.74 13.65 -2.75
C GLN A 210 7.59 12.93 -1.69
N MET A 211 7.10 12.83 -0.45
CA MET A 211 7.74 12.07 0.63
C MET A 211 7.44 10.56 0.55
N MET A 212 6.59 10.13 -0.39
CA MET A 212 6.26 8.75 -0.71
C MET A 212 6.39 8.49 -2.22
N PRO A 213 7.61 8.58 -2.79
CA PRO A 213 7.84 8.17 -4.17
C PRO A 213 7.35 6.74 -4.41
N ALA A 214 6.50 6.60 -5.42
CA ALA A 214 5.93 5.34 -5.88
C ALA A 214 6.11 5.26 -7.41
N PRO A 215 7.30 4.92 -7.92
CA PRO A 215 7.53 4.82 -9.36
C PRO A 215 6.71 3.65 -9.96
N TRP A 216 6.13 3.88 -11.14
CA TRP A 216 5.20 2.94 -11.78
C TRP A 216 5.78 2.36 -13.08
N ALA A 217 5.88 1.03 -13.15
CA ALA A 217 6.47 0.34 -14.29
C ALA A 217 5.62 0.41 -15.58
N ASN A 218 4.30 0.62 -15.43
CA ASN A 218 3.32 0.72 -16.52
C ASN A 218 3.52 -0.34 -17.63
N THR A 219 3.55 -1.61 -17.24
CA THR A 219 3.84 -2.72 -18.15
C THR A 219 2.97 -3.95 -17.86
N PRO A 220 2.49 -4.68 -18.89
CA PRO A 220 1.84 -5.98 -18.70
C PRO A 220 2.84 -7.14 -18.60
N ASP A 221 4.15 -6.86 -18.75
CA ASP A 221 5.22 -7.85 -18.85
C ASP A 221 5.90 -8.07 -17.47
N PRO A 222 5.80 -9.27 -16.87
CA PRO A 222 6.40 -9.58 -15.58
C PRO A 222 7.91 -9.37 -15.53
N GLU A 223 8.65 -9.73 -16.59
CA GLU A 223 10.12 -9.60 -16.56
C GLU A 223 10.54 -8.14 -16.51
N LYS A 224 9.85 -7.28 -17.29
CA LYS A 224 10.07 -5.84 -17.27
C LYS A 224 9.70 -5.23 -15.93
N LEU A 225 8.62 -5.70 -15.31
CA LEU A 225 8.25 -5.27 -13.96
C LEU A 225 9.37 -5.59 -12.96
N LEU A 226 9.89 -6.82 -12.95
CA LEU A 226 10.94 -7.22 -12.02
C LEU A 226 12.25 -6.44 -12.23
N GLN A 227 12.64 -6.19 -13.49
CA GLN A 227 13.79 -5.34 -13.81
C GLN A 227 13.59 -3.90 -13.31
N PHE A 228 12.40 -3.35 -13.52
CA PHE A 228 12.05 -2.00 -13.07
C PHE A 228 12.08 -1.89 -11.54
N LEU A 229 11.51 -2.86 -10.83
CA LEU A 229 11.52 -2.90 -9.37
C LEU A 229 12.95 -2.94 -8.82
N GLN A 230 13.82 -3.77 -9.40
CA GLN A 230 15.22 -3.85 -8.97
C GLN A 230 16.00 -2.55 -9.17
N ALA A 231 15.78 -1.87 -10.31
CA ALA A 231 16.38 -0.56 -10.57
C ALA A 231 15.87 0.50 -9.57
N SER A 232 14.56 0.52 -9.34
CA SER A 232 13.87 1.45 -8.45
C SER A 232 14.36 1.34 -6.99
N VAL A 233 14.52 0.11 -6.47
CA VAL A 233 15.09 -0.14 -5.13
C VAL A 233 16.54 0.36 -5.04
N SER A 234 17.31 0.20 -6.12
CA SER A 234 18.72 0.65 -6.14
C SER A 234 18.83 2.18 -6.10
N GLU A 235 17.94 2.90 -6.80
CA GLU A 235 17.91 4.37 -6.82
C GLU A 235 17.45 4.97 -5.49
N ARG A 236 16.53 4.29 -4.81
CA ARG A 236 15.99 4.69 -3.50
C ARG A 236 17.07 5.01 -2.46
N ARG A 237 18.20 4.30 -2.50
CA ARG A 237 19.32 4.39 -1.54
C ARG A 237 19.78 5.84 -1.27
N GLN A 238 19.46 6.80 -2.14
CA GLN A 238 19.92 8.17 -2.07
C GLN A 238 18.91 9.19 -1.49
N GLN A 239 17.67 8.80 -1.16
CA GLN A 239 16.57 9.78 -1.00
C GLN A 239 16.02 9.97 0.42
N GLY A 240 16.30 9.08 1.37
CA GLY A 240 15.89 9.25 2.79
C GLY A 240 14.37 9.32 3.04
N ASN A 241 13.53 9.17 2.02
CA ASN A 241 12.07 9.20 2.09
C ASN A 241 11.48 7.79 2.29
N PHE A 242 10.17 7.73 2.55
CA PHE A 242 9.42 6.50 2.33
C PHE A 242 9.47 6.11 0.84
N PHE A 243 9.18 4.86 0.54
CA PHE A 243 9.25 4.39 -0.85
C PHE A 243 8.34 3.20 -1.07
N VAL A 244 7.60 3.26 -2.18
CA VAL A 244 6.69 2.19 -2.59
C VAL A 244 7.26 1.46 -3.81
N SER A 245 7.58 0.19 -3.61
CA SER A 245 7.81 -0.75 -4.71
C SER A 245 6.44 -1.23 -5.23
N GLN A 246 5.99 -0.65 -6.34
CA GLN A 246 4.71 -1.00 -6.97
C GLN A 246 4.81 -2.32 -7.76
N MET A 247 4.59 -3.45 -7.09
CA MET A 247 4.62 -4.78 -7.70
C MET A 247 3.27 -5.09 -8.37
N VAL A 248 2.92 -4.30 -9.37
CA VAL A 248 1.64 -4.37 -10.10
C VAL A 248 1.86 -4.41 -11.60
N LEU A 249 1.02 -5.16 -12.32
CA LEU A 249 1.07 -5.29 -13.77
C LEU A 249 -0.08 -4.51 -14.40
N THR A 250 0.22 -3.72 -15.42
CA THR A 250 -0.75 -2.87 -16.09
C THR A 250 -1.24 -3.54 -17.37
N PRO A 251 -2.50 -4.03 -17.42
CA PRO A 251 -3.06 -4.60 -18.64
C PRO A 251 -3.12 -3.56 -19.76
N LYS A 252 -2.82 -3.99 -20.99
CA LYS A 252 -3.13 -3.24 -22.22
C LYS A 252 -4.44 -3.73 -22.83
N ALA A 253 -5.06 -2.92 -23.68
CA ALA A 253 -6.30 -3.30 -24.40
C ALA A 253 -6.23 -4.70 -25.04
N SER A 254 -5.09 -5.04 -25.64
CA SER A 254 -4.85 -6.35 -26.27
C SER A 254 -4.75 -7.51 -25.28
N THR A 255 -4.27 -7.27 -24.05
CA THR A 255 -4.25 -8.26 -22.96
C THR A 255 -5.67 -8.56 -22.50
N VAL A 256 -6.50 -7.53 -22.39
CA VAL A 256 -7.90 -7.67 -21.99
C VAL A 256 -8.71 -8.45 -23.02
N MET A 257 -8.54 -8.14 -24.32
CA MET A 257 -9.24 -8.86 -25.40
C MET A 257 -8.89 -10.36 -25.46
N LYS A 258 -7.74 -10.80 -24.92
CA LYS A 258 -7.35 -12.21 -24.86
C LYS A 258 -7.92 -12.96 -23.65
N GLY A 259 -8.41 -12.23 -22.65
CA GLY A 259 -8.86 -12.79 -21.37
C GLY A 259 -10.34 -12.55 -21.09
N VAL A 260 -11.20 -12.42 -22.11
CA VAL A 260 -12.62 -12.03 -21.95
C VAL A 260 -13.42 -12.95 -20.99
N ALA A 261 -13.00 -14.20 -20.79
CA ALA A 261 -13.63 -15.13 -19.84
C ALA A 261 -13.02 -15.11 -18.41
N SER A 262 -11.83 -14.53 -18.23
CA SER A 262 -11.05 -14.43 -16.98
C SER A 262 -10.92 -12.96 -16.51
N GLY A 263 -10.55 -12.71 -15.25
CA GLY A 263 -10.33 -11.36 -14.72
C GLY A 263 -8.84 -10.96 -14.69
N LEU A 264 -8.55 -9.79 -14.11
CA LEU A 264 -7.17 -9.32 -13.87
C LEU A 264 -6.39 -10.36 -13.06
N ARG A 265 -7.01 -10.86 -11.99
CA ARG A 265 -6.47 -11.86 -11.08
C ARG A 265 -5.96 -13.09 -11.82
N GLU A 266 -6.82 -13.81 -12.54
CA GLU A 266 -6.47 -15.09 -13.14
C GLU A 266 -5.62 -14.93 -14.41
N THR A 267 -5.78 -13.79 -15.11
CA THR A 267 -5.09 -13.57 -16.39
C THR A 267 -3.67 -13.05 -16.21
N ILE A 268 -3.43 -12.25 -15.18
CA ILE A 268 -2.18 -11.51 -14.99
C ILE A 268 -1.55 -11.87 -13.65
N THR A 269 -2.21 -11.59 -12.54
CA THR A 269 -1.59 -11.66 -11.21
C THR A 269 -1.18 -13.08 -10.84
N GLU A 270 -2.08 -14.06 -10.93
CA GLU A 270 -1.79 -15.45 -10.56
C GLU A 270 -0.70 -16.09 -11.43
N ARG A 271 -0.60 -15.67 -12.70
CA ARG A 271 0.44 -16.17 -13.62
C ARG A 271 1.82 -15.59 -13.33
N ALA A 272 1.88 -14.32 -12.93
CA ALA A 272 3.12 -13.63 -12.58
C ALA A 272 3.56 -13.91 -11.13
N LEU A 273 2.64 -14.37 -10.28
CA LEU A 273 2.84 -14.57 -8.84
C LEU A 273 4.13 -15.34 -8.49
N PRO A 274 4.52 -16.45 -9.15
CA PRO A 274 5.76 -17.15 -8.81
C PRO A 274 7.01 -16.28 -8.94
N GLY A 275 7.12 -15.51 -10.04
CA GLY A 275 8.26 -14.61 -10.28
C GLY A 275 8.24 -13.39 -9.35
N MET A 276 7.05 -12.83 -9.12
CA MET A 276 6.84 -11.74 -8.15
C MET A 276 7.25 -12.17 -6.74
N MET A 277 6.81 -13.34 -6.27
CA MET A 277 7.17 -13.85 -4.96
C MET A 277 8.63 -14.22 -4.84
N GLN A 278 9.25 -14.74 -5.91
CA GLN A 278 10.71 -14.95 -5.93
C GLN A 278 11.46 -13.63 -5.74
N TRP A 279 11.00 -12.55 -6.40
CA TRP A 279 11.58 -11.23 -6.23
C TRP A 279 11.45 -10.73 -4.79
N VAL A 280 10.25 -10.79 -4.19
CA VAL A 280 10.01 -10.37 -2.79
C VAL A 280 10.93 -11.13 -1.84
N LYS A 281 11.04 -12.46 -1.98
CA LYS A 281 11.88 -13.32 -1.14
C LYS A 281 13.37 -13.03 -1.25
N ALA A 282 13.80 -12.40 -2.34
CA ALA A 282 15.19 -11.99 -2.55
C ALA A 282 15.52 -10.60 -1.99
N GLN A 283 14.52 -9.84 -1.52
CA GLN A 283 14.73 -8.49 -1.00
C GLN A 283 15.22 -8.51 0.45
N ARG A 284 15.77 -7.37 0.88
CA ARG A 284 16.01 -7.06 2.29
C ARG A 284 15.44 -5.69 2.63
N PRO A 285 15.00 -5.48 3.88
CA PRO A 285 14.66 -4.15 4.39
C PRO A 285 15.95 -3.35 4.67
N GLY A 286 15.83 -2.15 5.26
CA GLY A 286 16.97 -1.33 5.63
C GLY A 286 17.36 -0.27 4.59
N GLU A 287 18.49 0.40 4.83
CA GLU A 287 19.00 1.46 3.97
C GLU A 287 19.36 0.92 2.57
N GLY A 288 18.66 1.38 1.54
CA GLY A 288 18.81 0.87 0.17
C GLY A 288 18.10 -0.46 -0.11
N GLY A 289 17.33 -0.97 0.85
CA GLY A 289 16.43 -2.11 0.68
C GLY A 289 15.01 -1.70 0.25
N VAL A 290 14.08 -2.64 0.32
CA VAL A 290 12.64 -2.34 0.17
C VAL A 290 12.09 -1.62 1.40
N ASN A 291 10.99 -0.90 1.21
CA ASN A 291 10.18 -0.37 2.31
C ASN A 291 8.75 -0.83 2.17
N ILE A 292 7.90 -0.07 1.50
CA ILE A 292 6.55 -0.51 1.23
C ILE A 292 6.58 -1.36 -0.04
N VAL A 293 6.09 -2.59 0.03
CA VAL A 293 5.87 -3.43 -1.15
C VAL A 293 4.38 -3.52 -1.36
N MET A 294 3.91 -2.99 -2.49
CA MET A 294 2.50 -2.88 -2.81
C MET A 294 2.14 -3.84 -3.94
N ALA A 295 1.01 -4.55 -3.82
CA ALA A 295 0.55 -5.49 -4.84
C ALA A 295 -0.98 -5.51 -5.02
N ASP A 296 -1.43 -6.06 -6.15
CA ASP A 296 -2.81 -6.49 -6.36
C ASP A 296 -3.03 -7.87 -5.70
N PHE A 297 -4.23 -8.09 -5.17
CA PHE A 297 -4.69 -9.33 -4.54
C PHE A 297 -3.70 -9.83 -3.49
N VAL A 298 -3.51 -9.00 -2.47
CA VAL A 298 -2.52 -9.22 -1.40
C VAL A 298 -2.69 -10.55 -0.64
N GLU A 299 -3.87 -11.16 -0.72
CA GLU A 299 -4.14 -12.50 -0.17
C GLU A 299 -3.50 -13.65 -0.95
N LEU A 300 -2.99 -13.40 -2.15
CA LEU A 300 -2.43 -14.45 -2.99
C LEU A 300 -1.05 -14.92 -2.50
N GLY A 301 -0.91 -16.25 -2.43
CA GLY A 301 0.32 -16.89 -1.98
C GLY A 301 0.61 -16.59 -0.51
N ASP A 302 1.88 -16.32 -0.21
CA ASP A 302 2.38 -15.93 1.11
C ASP A 302 2.85 -14.47 1.11
N PHE A 303 2.30 -13.60 0.24
CA PHE A 303 2.78 -12.23 0.02
C PHE A 303 2.93 -11.43 1.32
N ILE A 304 1.83 -11.24 2.06
CA ILE A 304 1.82 -10.40 3.27
C ILE A 304 2.82 -10.93 4.30
N SER A 305 2.75 -12.23 4.62
CA SER A 305 3.66 -12.85 5.58
C SER A 305 5.11 -12.81 5.13
N THR A 306 5.38 -12.94 3.83
CA THR A 306 6.74 -12.87 3.28
C THR A 306 7.32 -11.47 3.48
N VAL A 307 6.58 -10.41 3.12
CA VAL A 307 7.03 -9.01 3.31
C VAL A 307 7.28 -8.72 4.79
N ILE A 308 6.38 -9.14 5.68
CA ILE A 308 6.57 -8.98 7.13
C ILE A 308 7.83 -9.71 7.61
N THR A 309 8.05 -10.95 7.13
CA THR A 309 9.20 -11.78 7.53
C THR A 309 10.53 -11.16 7.10
N LEU A 310 10.57 -10.34 6.03
CA LEU A 310 11.77 -9.63 5.63
C LEU A 310 12.35 -8.78 6.76
N ASN A 311 11.53 -8.23 7.66
CA ASN A 311 12.01 -7.41 8.79
C ASN A 311 12.99 -8.17 9.69
N TYR A 312 12.77 -9.47 9.90
CA TYR A 312 13.63 -10.32 10.74
C TYR A 312 15.02 -10.55 10.14
N LEU A 313 15.25 -10.15 8.87
CA LEU A 313 16.56 -10.17 8.24
C LEU A 313 17.48 -9.02 8.67
N LEU A 314 16.96 -7.94 9.29
CA LEU A 314 17.83 -6.88 9.86
C LEU A 314 18.66 -7.38 11.04
N GLU A 315 18.25 -8.50 11.67
CA GLU A 315 18.99 -9.10 12.78
C GLU A 315 20.37 -9.61 12.34
N GLU A 316 20.47 -10.15 11.13
CA GLU A 316 21.68 -10.81 10.61
C GLU A 316 22.86 -9.83 10.41
N ASP A 317 22.58 -8.59 9.98
CA ASP A 317 23.63 -7.60 9.71
C ASP A 317 24.29 -7.06 10.98
N THR A 318 23.54 -6.95 12.09
CA THR A 318 24.11 -6.51 13.38
C THR A 318 24.97 -7.59 14.05
N ALA A 319 24.64 -8.87 13.83
CA ALA A 319 25.44 -9.99 14.32
C ALA A 319 26.74 -10.16 13.53
N TRP A 320 26.69 -10.03 12.19
CA TRP A 320 27.87 -10.13 11.34
C TRP A 320 28.85 -8.96 11.54
N GLY A 321 28.35 -7.71 11.66
CA GLY A 321 29.18 -6.53 11.94
C GLY A 321 29.90 -6.59 13.30
N LYS A 322 29.34 -7.28 14.29
CA LYS A 322 30.00 -7.54 15.58
C LYS A 322 31.04 -8.67 15.51
N HIS A 323 30.92 -9.60 14.57
CA HIS A 323 31.90 -10.67 14.37
C HIS A 323 33.09 -10.23 13.51
N SER A 324 32.91 -9.36 12.52
CA SER A 324 34.03 -8.87 11.69
C SER A 324 34.97 -7.91 12.44
N LEU A 325 34.52 -7.29 13.54
CA LEU A 325 35.35 -6.44 14.41
C LEU A 325 36.13 -7.22 15.48
N ARG A 326 36.06 -8.55 15.49
CA ARG A 326 36.75 -9.42 16.46
C ARG A 326 37.81 -10.34 15.85
N ALA A 327 38.24 -10.11 14.61
CA ALA A 327 39.45 -10.76 14.11
C ALA A 327 40.69 -10.10 14.78
N PRO A 328 41.49 -10.82 15.58
CA PRO A 328 42.77 -10.30 16.03
C PRO A 328 43.68 -10.19 14.80
N LEU A 329 44.30 -9.03 14.63
CA LEU A 329 45.48 -8.91 13.77
C LEU A 329 46.56 -9.83 14.35
N SER A 330 46.84 -10.94 13.66
CA SER A 330 48.01 -11.79 13.89
C SER A 330 49.06 -11.52 12.83
#